data_AF-A0A496PUJ8-F1
#
_entry.id   AF-A0A496PUJ8-F1
#
_cell.length_a   1.000
_cell.length_b   1.000
_cell.length_c   1.000
_cell.angle_alpha   90.00
_cell.angle_beta   90.00
_cell.angle_gamma   90.00
#
_symmetry.space_group_name_H-M   'P 1'
#
loop_
_entity.id
_entity.type
_entity.pdbx_description
1 polymer ?
#
loop_
_entity_poly.entity_id
_entity_poly.type
_entity_poly.pdbx_seq_one_letter_code
_entity_poly.pdbx_strand_id
1 'polypeptide(L)'
;MFHSSVPLLPKQTGFRLQLLLALFVATSIIGTAAGSQDDQAGDVASAGESEPSPSDVEVAPQPEAQPAPVVPPVTSSERITLEQVDESLNRHPAPGPDQTESREHKALSATRTALREEQTWLSKRAQLAATTDGAEAKLEGFATGLESAVNPSYPDLPEDLDALELLLAQLRRELANAKSRLEVIGSELSGLPEKRLHGVNRTSELEILLRGLGEESSANEFDAILLRARRQSAEAELTLVKLEVSSTDVLRSLITGEQELLRAEITNLEARVEVVTEQTAEQRRLELEAQEKKARQTLRMAALQAPELQKLAEEN
;
A
#
# COMPACT_ATOMS: atom_id res chain seq x y z
N MET A 1 8.88 -21.15 -42.27
CA MET A 1 9.35 -21.53 -40.92
C MET A 1 9.48 -20.25 -40.12
N PHE A 2 8.45 -19.90 -39.34
CA PHE A 2 8.51 -18.76 -38.42
C PHE A 2 8.17 -19.27 -37.03
N HIS A 3 9.09 -19.05 -36.10
CA HIS A 3 8.98 -19.39 -34.69
C HIS A 3 7.89 -18.53 -34.04
N SER A 4 6.87 -19.17 -33.49
CA SER A 4 5.91 -18.58 -32.56
C SER A 4 6.56 -18.56 -31.17
N SER A 5 7.00 -17.36 -30.76
CA SER A 5 7.39 -17.07 -29.39
C SER A 5 6.13 -16.68 -28.61
N VAL A 6 5.69 -17.59 -27.74
CA VAL A 6 4.68 -17.32 -26.71
C VAL A 6 5.32 -16.44 -25.63
N PRO A 7 4.78 -15.26 -25.28
CA PRO A 7 5.12 -14.65 -24.01
C PRO A 7 4.23 -15.25 -22.92
N LEU A 8 4.89 -16.01 -22.05
CA LEU A 8 4.37 -16.46 -20.76
C LEU A 8 3.98 -15.23 -19.93
N LEU A 9 2.71 -15.12 -19.55
CA LEU A 9 2.26 -14.29 -18.44
C LEU A 9 3.12 -14.60 -17.18
N PRO A 10 3.69 -13.60 -16.49
CA PRO A 10 4.42 -13.88 -15.28
C PRO A 10 3.45 -14.30 -14.18
N LYS A 11 3.77 -15.43 -13.53
CA LYS A 11 3.10 -15.96 -12.33
C LYS A 11 3.09 -14.90 -11.22
N GLN A 12 2.01 -14.13 -11.14
CA GLN A 12 1.73 -13.12 -10.11
C GLN A 12 1.30 -13.73 -8.76
N THR A 13 1.56 -15.03 -8.54
CA THR A 13 1.26 -15.73 -7.29
C THR A 13 2.35 -15.53 -6.22
N GLY A 14 3.56 -15.10 -6.61
CA GLY A 14 4.64 -14.73 -5.67
C GLY A 14 4.43 -13.40 -4.95
N PHE A 15 3.59 -12.52 -5.52
CA PHE A 15 3.30 -11.17 -5.01
C PHE A 15 2.56 -11.18 -3.67
N ARG A 16 1.67 -12.17 -3.46
CA ARG A 16 0.79 -12.24 -2.28
C ARG A 16 1.50 -12.76 -1.04
N LEU A 17 2.49 -13.64 -1.19
CA LEU A 17 3.19 -14.21 -0.05
C LEU A 17 4.17 -13.21 0.59
N GLN A 18 4.82 -12.35 -0.22
CA GLN A 18 5.75 -11.33 0.31
C GLN A 18 5.05 -10.11 0.92
N LEU A 19 3.92 -9.68 0.35
CA LEU A 19 3.14 -8.56 0.91
C LEU A 19 2.47 -8.96 2.25
N LEU A 20 1.93 -10.18 2.34
CA LEU A 20 1.43 -10.71 3.61
C LEU A 20 2.56 -10.96 4.62
N LEU A 21 3.77 -11.35 4.19
CA LEU A 21 4.91 -11.48 5.10
C LEU A 21 5.37 -10.12 5.65
N ALA A 22 5.35 -9.07 4.83
CA ALA A 22 5.65 -7.70 5.27
C ALA A 22 4.59 -7.16 6.24
N LEU A 23 3.30 -7.43 5.99
CA LEU A 23 2.19 -7.09 6.89
C LEU A 23 2.19 -7.90 8.19
N PHE A 24 2.61 -9.17 8.15
CA PHE A 24 2.69 -10.03 9.34
C PHE A 24 3.86 -9.63 10.26
N VAL A 25 5.00 -9.23 9.68
CA VAL A 25 6.12 -8.69 10.46
C VAL A 25 5.74 -7.36 11.13
N ALA A 26 4.94 -6.51 10.47
CA ALA A 26 4.45 -5.27 11.07
C ALA A 26 3.39 -5.47 12.18
N THR A 27 2.63 -6.57 12.16
CA THR A 27 1.57 -6.84 13.15
C THR A 27 2.03 -7.70 14.34
N SER A 28 3.04 -8.56 14.18
CA SER A 28 3.58 -9.35 15.31
C SER A 28 4.52 -8.58 16.25
N ILE A 29 4.96 -7.36 15.91
CA ILE A 29 5.91 -6.59 16.73
C ILE A 29 5.22 -5.79 17.87
N ILE A 30 3.89 -5.67 17.86
CA ILE A 30 3.14 -4.77 18.78
C ILE A 30 2.47 -5.52 19.95
N GLY A 31 2.50 -6.85 19.97
CA GLY A 31 1.83 -7.67 20.97
C GLY A 31 2.58 -7.87 22.30
N THR A 32 3.16 -6.84 22.93
CA THR A 32 3.56 -6.87 24.35
C THR A 32 3.93 -5.47 24.85
N ALA A 33 2.93 -4.62 25.12
CA ALA A 33 2.97 -3.61 26.18
C ALA A 33 1.66 -2.82 26.20
N ALA A 34 0.79 -3.14 27.16
CA ALA A 34 -0.09 -2.24 27.92
C ALA A 34 -1.44 -2.90 28.21
N GLY A 35 -1.59 -3.37 29.45
CA GLY A 35 -2.88 -3.51 30.12
C GLY A 35 -3.16 -2.33 31.04
N SER A 36 -4.43 -2.23 31.48
CA SER A 36 -5.02 -1.32 32.49
C SER A 36 -5.42 0.07 31.96
N GLN A 37 -6.72 0.37 31.73
CA GLN A 37 -7.76 0.83 32.69
C GLN A 37 -7.38 2.15 33.40
N ASP A 38 -8.19 3.22 33.52
CA ASP A 38 -9.63 3.45 33.38
C ASP A 38 -9.93 4.95 33.08
N ASP A 39 -11.16 5.19 32.59
CA ASP A 39 -12.06 6.35 32.60
C ASP A 39 -11.66 7.70 33.26
N GLN A 40 -11.94 8.81 32.55
CA GLN A 40 -13.01 9.74 32.97
C GLN A 40 -13.40 10.77 31.90
N ALA A 41 -14.72 10.92 31.76
CA ALA A 41 -15.44 11.88 30.96
C ALA A 41 -15.42 13.31 31.54
N GLY A 42 -15.55 14.31 30.66
CA GLY A 42 -15.84 15.69 31.01
C GLY A 42 -16.31 16.46 29.77
N ASP A 43 -17.52 17.02 29.86
CA ASP A 43 -18.41 17.40 28.76
C ASP A 43 -18.61 18.94 28.70
N VAL A 44 -19.04 19.41 27.51
CA VAL A 44 -19.83 20.63 27.17
C VAL A 44 -19.20 22.05 27.01
N ALA A 45 -19.44 22.58 25.78
CA ALA A 45 -19.82 23.97 25.37
C ALA A 45 -18.76 25.10 25.31
N SER A 46 -18.85 26.13 24.45
CA SER A 46 -19.69 26.49 23.29
C SER A 46 -19.16 27.82 22.71
N ALA A 47 -19.40 28.04 21.41
CA ALA A 47 -19.58 29.31 20.70
C ALA A 47 -18.40 30.29 20.50
N GLY A 48 -18.23 30.70 19.25
CA GLY A 48 -17.43 31.85 18.85
C GLY A 48 -17.15 31.88 17.35
N GLU A 49 -18.21 32.02 16.54
CA GLU A 49 -18.11 32.34 15.11
C GLU A 49 -17.31 33.63 14.89
N SER A 50 -16.40 33.62 13.92
CA SER A 50 -15.90 34.81 13.23
C SER A 50 -15.34 34.40 11.88
N GLU A 51 -16.15 34.55 10.83
CA GLU A 51 -15.69 34.62 9.45
C GLU A 51 -14.79 35.85 9.26
N PRO A 52 -13.73 35.75 8.44
CA PRO A 52 -13.26 36.90 7.68
C PRO A 52 -13.56 36.72 6.17
N SER A 53 -14.21 37.74 5.60
CA SER A 53 -14.42 37.93 4.17
C SER A 53 -13.10 38.02 3.37
N PRO A 54 -13.12 37.70 2.06
CA PRO A 54 -11.92 37.53 1.25
C PRO A 54 -11.38 38.88 0.78
N SER A 55 -10.11 39.15 1.09
CA SER A 55 -9.35 40.24 0.48
C SER A 55 -8.39 39.65 -0.54
N ASP A 56 -8.41 40.24 -1.73
CA ASP A 56 -7.57 39.95 -2.88
C ASP A 56 -6.09 39.73 -2.52
N VAL A 57 -5.56 38.57 -2.91
CA VAL A 57 -4.11 38.32 -2.91
C VAL A 57 -3.65 38.17 -4.35
N GLU A 58 -2.98 39.24 -4.76
CA GLU A 58 -2.09 39.43 -5.88
C GLU A 58 -1.17 38.22 -6.12
N VAL A 59 -1.07 37.80 -7.38
CA VAL A 59 -0.22 36.71 -7.85
C VAL A 59 1.25 37.05 -7.60
N ALA A 60 1.90 36.32 -6.70
CA ALA A 60 3.36 36.32 -6.51
C ALA A 60 3.98 35.03 -7.09
N PRO A 61 5.22 35.08 -7.60
CA PRO A 61 5.74 34.14 -8.60
C PRO A 61 6.20 32.79 -8.03
N GLN A 62 6.31 31.81 -8.93
CA GLN A 62 6.82 30.46 -8.70
C GLN A 62 8.12 30.44 -7.87
N PRO A 63 8.27 29.53 -6.88
CA PRO A 63 9.56 29.30 -6.26
C PRO A 63 10.43 28.47 -7.20
N GLU A 64 11.55 29.04 -7.63
CA GLU A 64 12.65 28.31 -8.27
C GLU A 64 13.08 27.13 -7.39
N ALA A 65 13.34 25.99 -8.02
CA ALA A 65 13.79 24.77 -7.36
C ALA A 65 15.07 25.03 -6.56
N GLN A 66 14.94 25.05 -5.23
CA GLN A 66 16.10 24.98 -4.34
C GLN A 66 16.73 23.59 -4.47
N PRO A 67 18.06 23.49 -4.70
CA PRO A 67 18.74 22.21 -4.63
C PRO A 67 18.57 21.64 -3.21
N ALA A 68 18.35 20.33 -3.14
CA ALA A 68 18.14 19.60 -1.89
C ALA A 68 19.14 20.03 -0.81
N PRO A 69 18.71 20.24 0.45
CA PRO A 69 19.63 20.54 1.52
C PRO A 69 20.59 19.35 1.65
N VAL A 70 21.83 19.55 1.23
CA VAL A 70 22.95 18.67 1.56
C VAL A 70 23.05 18.74 3.08
N VAL A 71 22.48 17.73 3.75
CA VAL A 71 22.65 17.55 5.19
C VAL A 71 24.14 17.37 5.41
N PRO A 72 24.84 18.33 6.06
CA PRO A 72 26.23 18.12 6.40
C PRO A 72 26.32 16.90 7.32
N PRO A 73 27.36 16.06 7.20
CA PRO A 73 27.55 14.95 8.13
C PRO A 73 27.65 15.53 9.53
N VAL A 74 26.72 15.13 10.41
CA VAL A 74 26.74 15.50 11.82
C VAL A 74 28.12 15.17 12.36
N THR A 75 28.82 16.20 12.83
CA THR A 75 30.16 16.14 13.39
C THR A 75 30.22 15.05 14.47
N SER A 76 31.00 14.01 14.22
CA SER A 76 31.08 12.75 14.97
C SER A 76 31.80 12.84 16.32
N SER A 77 31.76 13.98 17.02
CA SER A 77 32.55 14.20 18.26
C SER A 77 31.78 14.11 19.59
N GLU A 78 30.46 13.83 19.59
CA GLU A 78 29.66 13.82 20.85
C GLU A 78 28.82 12.57 21.12
N ARG A 79 28.77 11.58 20.20
CA ARG A 79 27.98 10.35 20.41
C ARG A 79 28.68 9.41 21.38
N ILE A 80 27.92 8.91 22.35
CA ILE A 80 28.39 7.88 23.28
C ILE A 80 28.21 6.52 22.60
N THR A 81 29.24 5.68 22.63
CA THR A 81 29.16 4.34 22.04
C THR A 81 28.95 3.28 23.12
N LEU A 82 28.32 2.16 22.74
CA LEU A 82 28.12 1.02 23.65
C LEU A 82 29.45 0.48 24.17
N GLU A 83 30.49 0.47 23.33
CA GLU A 83 31.85 0.03 23.67
C GLU A 83 32.46 0.91 24.77
N GLN A 84 32.32 2.24 24.68
CA GLN A 84 32.81 3.18 25.70
C GLN A 84 32.13 2.96 27.06
N VAL A 85 30.82 2.66 27.05
CA VAL A 85 30.05 2.39 28.27
C VAL A 85 30.41 1.04 28.87
N ASP A 86 30.58 0.01 28.03
CA ASP A 86 30.99 -1.33 28.48
C ASP A 86 32.41 -1.31 29.07
N GLU A 87 33.33 -0.55 28.48
CA GLU A 87 34.66 -0.35 29.04
C GLU A 87 34.61 0.40 30.39
N SER A 88 33.74 1.39 30.52
CA SER A 88 33.55 2.14 31.77
C SER A 88 32.92 1.28 32.87
N LEU A 89 31.96 0.41 32.53
CA LEU A 89 31.37 -0.56 33.45
C LEU A 89 32.39 -1.60 33.93
N ASN A 90 33.32 -2.02 33.08
CA ASN A 90 34.41 -2.91 33.49
C ASN A 90 35.36 -2.26 34.50
N ARG A 91 35.54 -0.93 34.43
CA ARG A 91 36.33 -0.16 35.40
C ARG A 91 35.56 0.11 36.69
N HIS A 92 34.23 0.01 36.68
CA HIS A 92 33.33 0.23 37.81
C HIS A 92 32.41 -0.98 37.99
N PRO A 93 32.94 -2.14 38.41
CA PRO A 93 32.18 -3.38 38.45
C PRO A 93 30.98 -3.29 39.41
N ALA A 94 29.94 -4.07 39.10
CA ALA A 94 28.75 -4.16 39.94
C ALA A 94 29.14 -4.48 41.40
N PRO A 95 28.53 -3.79 42.38
CA PRO A 95 28.69 -4.18 43.77
C PRO A 95 28.19 -5.61 43.99
N GLY A 96 28.72 -6.27 45.02
CA GLY A 96 28.20 -7.57 45.44
C GLY A 96 26.70 -7.51 45.80
N PRO A 97 26.02 -8.67 45.88
CA PRO A 97 24.56 -8.75 46.09
C PRO A 97 24.07 -8.06 47.38
N ASP A 98 24.96 -7.85 48.35
CA ASP A 98 24.66 -7.20 49.64
C ASP A 98 25.06 -5.71 49.69
N GLN A 99 25.54 -5.13 48.59
CA GLN A 99 26.00 -3.74 48.52
C GLN A 99 25.09 -2.89 47.63
N THR A 100 24.82 -1.67 48.07
CA THR A 100 24.05 -0.70 47.28
C THR A 100 24.85 -0.29 46.04
N GLU A 101 24.22 -0.31 44.87
CA GLU A 101 24.82 0.18 43.63
C GLU A 101 25.34 1.61 43.77
N SER A 102 26.61 1.81 43.38
CA SER A 102 27.13 3.16 43.23
C SER A 102 26.30 3.92 42.19
N ARG A 103 26.12 5.22 42.42
CA ARG A 103 25.46 6.12 41.48
C ARG A 103 26.13 6.05 40.10
N GLU A 104 27.45 5.88 40.03
CA GLU A 104 28.18 5.73 38.76
C GLU A 104 27.76 4.45 38.01
N HIS A 105 27.79 3.30 38.69
CA HIS A 105 27.42 2.01 38.08
C HIS A 105 25.97 2.03 37.59
N LYS A 106 25.06 2.62 38.38
CA LYS A 106 23.65 2.79 38.01
C LYS A 106 23.46 3.70 36.80
N ALA A 107 24.20 4.80 36.71
CA ALA A 107 24.15 5.70 35.57
C ALA A 107 24.71 5.03 34.30
N LEU A 108 25.83 4.32 34.40
CA LEU A 108 26.44 3.58 33.29
C LEU A 108 25.57 2.41 32.82
N SER A 109 24.95 1.67 33.73
CA SER A 109 24.05 0.57 33.37
C SER A 109 22.79 1.08 32.66
N ALA A 110 22.22 2.19 33.13
CA ALA A 110 21.11 2.87 32.44
C ALA A 110 21.52 3.41 31.06
N THR A 111 22.73 3.98 30.95
CA THR A 111 23.30 4.45 29.67
C THR A 111 23.46 3.29 28.69
N ARG A 112 23.95 2.14 29.15
CA ARG A 112 24.08 0.92 28.34
C ARG A 112 22.74 0.46 27.80
N THR A 113 21.70 0.48 28.62
CA THR A 113 20.34 0.11 28.20
C THR A 113 19.82 1.07 27.12
N ALA A 114 19.96 2.39 27.32
CA ALA A 114 19.54 3.39 26.34
C ALA A 114 20.26 3.23 24.98
N LEU A 115 21.56 2.93 24.98
CA LEU A 115 22.32 2.71 23.74
C LEU A 115 21.95 1.40 23.03
N ARG A 116 21.53 0.37 23.78
CA ARG A 116 21.00 -0.85 23.16
C ARG A 116 19.66 -0.59 22.49
N GLU A 117 18.79 0.16 23.15
CA GLU A 117 17.51 0.59 22.56
C GLU A 117 17.76 1.37 21.28
N GLU A 118 18.69 2.33 21.27
CA GLU A 118 19.11 3.04 20.06
C GLU A 118 19.53 2.08 18.93
N GLN A 119 20.37 1.08 19.21
CA GLN A 119 20.77 0.08 18.21
C GLN A 119 19.57 -0.69 17.65
N THR A 120 18.59 -1.02 18.49
CA THR A 120 17.35 -1.65 18.02
C THR A 120 16.54 -0.71 17.12
N TRP A 121 16.46 0.58 17.45
CA TRP A 121 15.77 1.58 16.62
C TRP A 121 16.45 1.80 15.28
N LEU A 122 17.77 1.90 15.26
CA LEU A 122 18.55 2.04 14.03
C LEU A 122 18.40 0.82 13.12
N SER A 123 18.39 -0.38 13.70
CA SER A 123 18.16 -1.62 12.94
C SER A 123 16.76 -1.66 12.32
N LYS A 124 15.74 -1.31 13.10
CA LYS A 124 14.35 -1.17 12.61
C LYS A 124 14.24 -0.11 11.51
N ARG A 125 14.93 1.02 11.68
CA ARG A 125 14.95 2.10 10.68
C ARG A 125 15.53 1.65 9.35
N ALA A 126 16.65 0.91 9.38
CA ALA A 126 17.27 0.39 8.16
C ALA A 126 16.33 -0.59 7.43
N GLN A 127 15.64 -1.46 8.17
CA GLN A 127 14.66 -2.38 7.60
C GLN A 127 13.48 -1.61 6.98
N LEU A 128 12.94 -0.61 7.69
CA LEU A 128 11.80 0.17 7.23
C LEU A 128 12.16 1.00 5.98
N ALA A 129 13.35 1.62 5.95
CA ALA A 129 13.83 2.39 4.80
C ALA A 129 13.92 1.51 3.54
N ALA A 130 14.47 0.29 3.67
CA ALA A 130 14.53 -0.64 2.55
C ALA A 130 13.13 -1.03 2.03
N THR A 131 12.13 -1.11 2.92
CA THR A 131 10.75 -1.39 2.51
C THR A 131 10.04 -0.20 1.86
N THR A 132 10.32 1.03 2.31
CA THR A 132 9.76 2.24 1.69
C THR A 132 10.32 2.45 0.29
N ASP A 133 11.64 2.31 0.11
CA ASP A 133 12.28 2.45 -1.19
C ASP A 133 11.73 1.41 -2.19
N GLY A 134 11.52 0.17 -1.72
CA GLY A 134 10.90 -0.89 -2.51
C GLY A 134 9.42 -0.66 -2.83
N ALA A 135 8.70 0.13 -2.04
CA ALA A 135 7.31 0.53 -2.30
C ALA A 135 7.23 1.70 -3.29
N GLU A 136 8.13 2.69 -3.19
CA GLU A 136 8.22 3.80 -4.13
C GLU A 136 8.53 3.32 -5.56
N ALA A 137 9.46 2.38 -5.73
CA ALA A 137 9.73 1.78 -7.04
C ALA A 137 8.50 1.10 -7.66
N LYS A 138 7.56 0.60 -6.84
CA LYS A 138 6.32 -0.02 -7.33
C LYS A 138 5.27 1.02 -7.71
N LEU A 139 5.24 2.18 -7.04
CA LEU A 139 4.39 3.31 -7.40
C LEU A 139 4.68 3.79 -8.83
N GLU A 140 5.95 3.88 -9.21
CA GLU A 140 6.34 4.19 -10.59
C GLU A 140 5.82 3.14 -11.59
N GLY A 141 5.86 1.86 -11.21
CA GLY A 141 5.27 0.78 -12.00
C GLY A 141 3.76 0.93 -12.20
N PHE A 142 3.01 1.36 -11.18
CA PHE A 142 1.57 1.60 -11.32
C PHE A 142 1.24 2.73 -12.28
N ALA A 143 2.03 3.81 -12.30
CA ALA A 143 1.84 4.90 -13.27
C ALA A 143 1.93 4.39 -14.72
N THR A 144 2.91 3.54 -15.02
CA THR A 144 3.03 2.93 -16.36
C THR A 144 1.89 1.95 -16.67
N GLY A 145 1.43 1.19 -15.67
CA GLY A 145 0.28 0.30 -15.80
C GLY A 145 -1.02 1.06 -16.09
N LEU A 146 -1.21 2.21 -15.44
CA LEU A 146 -2.41 3.05 -15.61
C LEU A 146 -2.57 3.52 -17.06
N GLU A 147 -1.48 3.96 -17.69
CA GLU A 147 -1.48 4.41 -19.09
C GLU A 147 -1.94 3.29 -20.04
N SER A 148 -1.51 2.04 -19.78
CA SER A 148 -1.92 0.87 -20.56
C SER A 148 -3.38 0.45 -20.33
N ALA A 149 -3.89 0.65 -19.11
CA ALA A 149 -5.28 0.33 -18.77
C ALA A 149 -6.27 1.36 -19.35
N VAL A 150 -5.86 2.63 -19.43
CA VAL A 150 -6.66 3.73 -20.01
C VAL A 150 -6.70 3.67 -21.54
N ASN A 151 -5.64 3.14 -22.19
CA ASN A 151 -5.60 2.92 -23.64
C ASN A 151 -5.62 1.42 -23.99
N PRO A 152 -6.75 0.75 -23.75
CA PRO A 152 -6.86 -0.68 -23.95
C PRO A 152 -6.80 -1.05 -25.44
N SER A 153 -6.02 -2.09 -25.76
CA SER A 153 -6.11 -2.77 -27.04
C SER A 153 -7.26 -3.76 -26.98
N TYR A 154 -8.28 -3.57 -27.83
CA TYR A 154 -9.37 -4.51 -27.97
C TYR A 154 -8.89 -5.73 -28.76
N PRO A 155 -9.08 -6.96 -28.26
CA PRO A 155 -8.72 -8.15 -29.02
C PRO A 155 -9.61 -8.27 -30.27
N ASP A 156 -9.06 -8.84 -31.34
CA ASP A 156 -9.84 -9.21 -32.51
C ASP A 156 -10.98 -10.15 -32.08
N LEU A 157 -12.19 -9.79 -32.49
CA LEU A 157 -13.40 -10.49 -32.06
C LEU A 157 -13.62 -11.71 -32.97
N PRO A 158 -13.85 -12.91 -32.40
CA PRO A 158 -14.12 -14.09 -33.20
C PRO A 158 -15.46 -13.96 -33.93
N GLU A 159 -15.54 -14.55 -35.12
CA GLU A 159 -16.77 -14.56 -35.92
C GLU A 159 -17.75 -15.67 -35.47
N ASP A 160 -17.23 -16.74 -34.88
CA ASP A 160 -18.03 -17.89 -34.43
C ASP A 160 -18.75 -17.61 -33.10
N LEU A 161 -20.04 -17.97 -33.03
CA LEU A 161 -20.87 -17.72 -31.85
C LEU A 161 -20.34 -18.42 -30.59
N ASP A 162 -19.94 -19.70 -30.68
CA ASP A 162 -19.40 -20.46 -29.55
C ASP A 162 -18.13 -19.80 -28.97
N ALA A 163 -17.30 -19.23 -29.83
CA ALA A 163 -16.07 -18.53 -29.43
C ALA A 163 -16.38 -17.18 -28.77
N LEU A 164 -17.39 -16.44 -29.25
CA LEU A 164 -17.87 -15.20 -28.61
C LEU A 164 -18.48 -15.48 -27.22
N GLU A 165 -19.26 -16.54 -27.08
CA GLU A 165 -19.86 -16.92 -25.79
C GLU A 165 -18.80 -17.32 -24.77
N LEU A 166 -17.76 -18.05 -25.19
CA LEU A 166 -16.62 -18.40 -24.35
C LEU A 166 -15.84 -17.15 -23.90
N LEU A 167 -15.55 -16.24 -24.84
CA LEU A 167 -14.88 -14.97 -24.55
C LEU A 167 -15.68 -14.12 -23.57
N LEU A 168 -17.00 -14.03 -23.75
CA LEU A 168 -17.89 -13.30 -22.86
C LEU A 168 -17.88 -13.88 -21.43
N ALA A 169 -17.92 -15.21 -21.31
CA ALA A 169 -17.86 -15.89 -20.03
C ALA A 169 -16.52 -15.65 -19.31
N GLN A 170 -15.42 -15.62 -20.05
CA GLN A 170 -14.10 -15.29 -19.52
C GLN A 170 -14.04 -13.84 -19.02
N LEU A 171 -14.46 -12.88 -19.85
CA LEU A 171 -14.44 -11.46 -19.49
C LEU A 171 -15.30 -11.14 -18.27
N ARG A 172 -16.49 -11.75 -18.15
CA ARG A 172 -17.33 -11.61 -16.94
C ARG A 172 -16.66 -12.13 -15.68
N ARG A 173 -15.87 -13.21 -15.80
CA ARG A 173 -15.13 -13.80 -14.68
C ARG A 173 -13.95 -12.92 -14.27
N GLU A 174 -13.23 -12.36 -15.25
CA GLU A 174 -12.16 -11.37 -15.02
C GLU A 174 -12.71 -10.09 -14.36
N LEU A 175 -13.83 -9.56 -14.85
CA LEU A 175 -14.53 -8.42 -14.26
C LEU A 175 -14.92 -8.67 -12.80
N ALA A 176 -15.55 -9.82 -12.50
CA ALA A 176 -15.95 -10.16 -11.15
C ALA A 176 -14.74 -10.24 -10.20
N ASN A 177 -13.63 -10.81 -10.66
CA ASN A 177 -12.39 -10.85 -9.91
C ASN A 177 -11.83 -9.44 -9.65
N ALA A 178 -11.76 -8.58 -10.69
CA ALA A 178 -11.30 -7.20 -10.54
C ALA A 178 -12.16 -6.41 -9.54
N LYS A 179 -13.49 -6.55 -9.59
CA LYS A 179 -14.41 -5.94 -8.60
C LYS A 179 -14.17 -6.44 -7.18
N SER A 180 -13.99 -7.74 -7.00
CA SER A 180 -13.68 -8.31 -5.68
C SER A 180 -12.34 -7.80 -5.11
N ARG A 181 -11.34 -7.61 -5.97
CA ARG A 181 -10.04 -7.04 -5.58
C ARG A 181 -10.19 -5.58 -5.13
N LEU A 182 -11.00 -4.80 -5.84
CA LEU A 182 -11.29 -3.41 -5.50
C LEU A 182 -11.94 -3.30 -4.10
N GLU A 183 -12.84 -4.23 -3.75
CA GLU A 183 -13.48 -4.27 -2.42
C GLU A 183 -12.47 -4.55 -1.30
N VAL A 184 -11.54 -5.50 -1.51
CA VAL A 184 -10.50 -5.84 -0.52
C VAL A 184 -9.59 -4.63 -0.24
N ILE A 185 -9.13 -3.95 -1.29
CA ILE A 185 -8.28 -2.75 -1.19
C ILE A 185 -8.98 -1.63 -0.42
N GLY A 186 -10.29 -1.47 -0.59
CA GLY A 186 -11.08 -0.51 0.17
C GLY A 186 -11.02 -0.73 1.69
N SER A 187 -10.93 -1.98 2.14
CA SER A 187 -10.79 -2.30 3.57
C SER A 187 -9.40 -1.97 4.13
N GLU A 188 -8.35 -2.13 3.33
CA GLU A 188 -6.96 -1.87 3.73
C GLU A 188 -6.68 -0.37 3.98
N LEU A 189 -7.35 0.51 3.23
CA LEU A 189 -7.27 1.96 3.38
C LEU A 189 -7.81 2.48 4.72
N SER A 190 -8.77 1.77 5.34
CA SER A 190 -9.50 2.28 6.51
C SER A 190 -8.64 2.42 7.78
N GLY A 191 -7.62 1.58 7.95
CA GLY A 191 -6.77 1.57 9.15
C GLY A 191 -5.50 2.43 9.07
N LEU A 192 -5.16 2.94 7.89
CA LEU A 192 -3.94 3.76 7.71
C LEU A 192 -4.04 5.16 8.32
N PRO A 193 -5.18 5.88 8.27
CA PRO A 193 -5.30 7.20 8.88
C PRO A 193 -5.08 7.20 10.40
N GLU A 194 -5.60 6.19 11.11
CA GLU A 194 -5.43 6.06 12.56
C GLU A 194 -3.97 5.79 12.94
N LYS A 195 -3.32 4.86 12.22
CA LYS A 195 -1.88 4.58 12.40
C LYS A 195 -1.03 5.82 12.15
N ARG A 196 -1.33 6.56 11.08
CA ARG A 196 -0.66 7.82 10.77
C ARG A 196 -0.83 8.84 11.90
N LEU A 197 -2.06 9.01 12.39
CA LEU A 197 -2.34 9.94 13.48
C LEU A 197 -1.54 9.59 14.74
N HIS A 198 -1.48 8.31 15.10
CA HIS A 198 -0.66 7.84 16.23
C HIS A 198 0.82 8.18 16.04
N GLY A 199 1.39 7.90 14.86
CA GLY A 199 2.78 8.24 14.55
C GLY A 199 3.07 9.74 14.58
N VAL A 200 2.14 10.57 14.08
CA VAL A 200 2.26 12.04 14.14
C VAL A 200 2.21 12.55 15.59
N ASN A 201 1.30 12.02 16.41
CA ASN A 201 1.23 12.36 17.83
C ASN A 201 2.52 11.97 18.56
N ARG A 202 3.02 10.75 18.32
CA ARG A 202 4.28 10.28 18.90
C ARG A 202 5.48 11.13 18.46
N THR A 203 5.50 11.58 17.21
CA THR A 203 6.53 12.51 16.70
C THR A 203 6.53 13.81 17.51
N SER A 204 5.34 14.39 17.75
CA SER A 204 5.19 15.62 18.54
C SER A 204 5.67 15.43 19.99
N GLU A 205 5.29 14.32 20.63
CA GLU A 205 5.75 13.97 21.99
C GLU A 205 7.27 13.89 22.09
N LEU A 206 7.90 13.22 21.13
CA LEU A 206 9.36 13.05 21.09
C LEU A 206 10.08 14.38 20.81
N GLU A 207 9.51 15.25 19.98
CA GLU A 207 10.06 16.60 19.76
C GLU A 207 10.00 17.47 21.02
N ILE A 208 8.91 17.39 21.79
CA ILE A 208 8.78 18.06 23.09
C ILE A 208 9.81 17.50 24.09
N LEU A 209 9.92 16.17 24.17
CA LEU A 209 10.88 15.49 25.05
C LEU A 209 12.33 15.87 24.70
N LEU A 210 12.69 15.91 23.42
CA LEU A 210 14.04 16.29 22.98
C LEU A 210 14.35 17.75 23.28
N ARG A 211 13.36 18.65 23.22
CA ARG A 211 13.53 20.04 23.65
C ARG A 211 13.82 20.12 25.14
N GLY A 212 13.05 19.42 25.97
CA GLY A 212 13.28 19.35 27.43
C GLY A 212 14.64 18.76 27.78
N LEU A 213 15.01 17.61 27.17
CA LEU A 213 16.34 17.02 27.32
C LEU A 213 17.46 17.91 26.79
N GLY A 214 17.17 18.79 25.84
CA GLY A 214 18.07 19.81 25.29
C GLY A 214 18.49 20.85 26.33
N GLU A 215 17.53 21.25 27.16
CA GLU A 215 17.68 22.26 28.22
C GLU A 215 18.27 21.67 29.51
N GLU A 216 18.11 20.36 29.73
CA GLU A 216 18.72 19.65 30.85
C GLU A 216 20.26 19.60 30.73
N SER A 217 20.93 20.04 31.79
CA SER A 217 22.38 19.90 31.94
C SER A 217 22.71 19.44 33.35
N SER A 218 23.77 18.63 33.48
CA SER A 218 24.28 18.19 34.77
C SER A 218 25.76 18.55 34.89
N ALA A 219 26.13 19.05 36.07
CA ALA A 219 27.53 19.26 36.43
C ALA A 219 28.24 17.94 36.78
N ASN A 220 27.49 16.86 37.02
CA ASN A 220 28.05 15.53 37.26
C ASN A 220 28.27 14.81 35.92
N GLU A 221 29.50 14.37 35.68
CA GLU A 221 29.92 13.68 34.46
C GLU A 221 29.07 12.45 34.12
N PHE A 222 28.73 11.60 35.10
CA PHE A 222 27.96 10.38 34.86
C PHE A 222 26.48 10.66 34.54
N ASP A 223 25.90 11.67 35.20
CA ASP A 223 24.55 12.12 34.87
C ASP A 223 24.53 12.79 33.49
N ALA A 224 25.59 13.52 33.11
CA ALA A 224 25.74 14.11 31.79
C ALA A 224 25.91 13.05 30.67
N ILE A 225 26.58 11.93 30.96
CA ILE A 225 26.67 10.76 30.08
C ILE A 225 25.28 10.13 29.90
N LEU A 226 24.55 9.91 30.99
CA LEU A 226 23.20 9.36 30.95
C LEU A 226 22.23 10.27 30.16
N LEU A 227 22.28 11.59 30.39
CA LEU A 227 21.47 12.56 29.67
C LEU A 227 21.76 12.54 28.16
N ARG A 228 23.02 12.48 27.76
CA ARG A 228 23.39 12.35 26.34
C ARG A 228 22.88 11.05 25.72
N ALA A 229 23.00 9.92 26.42
CA ALA A 229 22.48 8.65 25.90
C ALA A 229 20.95 8.63 25.78
N ARG A 230 20.22 9.26 26.73
CA ARG A 230 18.77 9.45 26.63
C ARG A 230 18.40 10.31 25.43
N ARG A 231 19.11 11.42 25.21
CA ARG A 231 18.90 12.28 24.04
C ARG A 231 19.16 11.51 22.74
N GLN A 232 20.27 10.78 22.66
CA GLN A 232 20.62 9.97 21.50
C GLN A 232 19.58 8.86 21.21
N SER A 233 19.08 8.18 22.24
CA SER A 233 18.01 7.19 22.09
C SER A 233 16.70 7.82 21.60
N ALA A 234 16.29 8.94 22.19
CA ALA A 234 15.09 9.67 21.77
C ALA A 234 15.21 10.26 20.35
N GLU A 235 16.40 10.70 19.92
CA GLU A 235 16.66 11.12 18.54
C GLU A 235 16.53 9.95 17.57
N ALA A 236 17.08 8.78 17.91
CA ALA A 236 16.95 7.59 17.09
C ALA A 236 15.48 7.15 16.95
N GLU A 237 14.73 7.13 18.06
CA GLU A 237 13.29 6.84 18.05
C GLU A 237 12.53 7.86 17.19
N LEU A 238 12.80 9.17 17.33
CA LEU A 238 12.17 10.21 16.52
C LEU A 238 12.40 9.98 15.03
N THR A 239 13.64 9.63 14.63
CA THR A 239 13.93 9.35 13.22
C THR A 239 13.18 8.11 12.71
N LEU A 240 13.00 7.10 13.55
CA LEU A 240 12.22 5.91 13.18
C LEU A 240 10.73 6.25 13.03
N VAL A 241 10.13 6.94 14.00
CA VAL A 241 8.71 7.29 13.97
C VAL A 241 8.39 8.20 12.78
N LYS A 242 9.27 9.16 12.47
CA LYS A 242 9.13 9.99 11.25
C LYS A 242 9.15 9.14 9.98
N LEU A 243 10.02 8.14 9.92
CA LEU A 243 10.07 7.20 8.82
C LEU A 243 8.80 6.33 8.75
N GLU A 244 8.24 5.88 9.88
CA GLU A 244 6.97 5.14 9.95
C GLU A 244 5.79 5.96 9.43
N VAL A 245 5.71 7.25 9.78
CA VAL A 245 4.70 8.17 9.23
C VAL A 245 4.86 8.29 7.72
N SER A 246 6.08 8.51 7.22
CA SER A 246 6.33 8.59 5.78
C SER A 246 6.02 7.27 5.05
N SER A 247 6.34 6.13 5.66
CA SER A 247 6.00 4.81 5.11
C SER A 247 4.50 4.60 5.02
N THR A 248 3.75 5.09 6.00
CA THR A 248 2.28 5.03 5.99
C THR A 248 1.72 5.89 4.86
N ASP A 249 2.33 7.06 4.60
CA ASP A 249 1.95 7.94 3.48
C ASP A 249 2.27 7.31 2.12
N VAL A 250 3.44 6.67 1.95
CA VAL A 250 3.80 5.92 0.74
C VAL A 250 2.85 4.75 0.50
N LEU A 251 2.53 3.97 1.54
CA LEU A 251 1.57 2.86 1.44
C LEU A 251 0.18 3.36 1.05
N ARG A 252 -0.28 4.47 1.63
CA ARG A 252 -1.56 5.07 1.26
C ARG A 252 -1.59 5.48 -0.22
N SER A 253 -0.52 6.12 -0.70
CA SER A 253 -0.38 6.48 -2.11
C SER A 253 -0.38 5.24 -3.01
N LEU A 254 0.32 4.18 -2.60
CA LEU A 254 0.40 2.91 -3.34
C LEU A 254 -0.97 2.24 -3.48
N ILE A 255 -1.71 2.14 -2.37
CA ILE A 255 -3.03 1.53 -2.36
C ILE A 255 -4.03 2.38 -3.18
N THR A 256 -3.88 3.71 -3.14
CA THR A 256 -4.72 4.62 -3.95
C THR A 256 -4.41 4.47 -5.44
N GLY A 257 -3.13 4.39 -5.82
CA GLY A 257 -2.73 4.12 -7.21
C GLY A 257 -3.22 2.76 -7.73
N GLU A 258 -3.14 1.70 -6.91
CA GLU A 258 -3.73 0.40 -7.27
C GLU A 258 -5.26 0.46 -7.40
N GLN A 259 -5.93 1.23 -6.53
CA GLN A 259 -7.37 1.45 -6.60
C GLN A 259 -7.77 2.14 -7.91
N GLU A 260 -7.02 3.16 -8.33
CA GLU A 260 -7.25 3.87 -9.58
C GLU A 260 -7.03 2.96 -10.79
N LEU A 261 -5.94 2.17 -10.79
CA LEU A 261 -5.67 1.18 -11.84
C LEU A 261 -6.78 0.15 -11.95
N LEU A 262 -7.25 -0.39 -10.84
CA LEU A 262 -8.35 -1.36 -10.84
C LEU A 262 -9.66 -0.74 -11.30
N ARG A 263 -9.95 0.52 -10.97
CA ARG A 263 -11.12 1.22 -11.49
C ARG A 263 -11.04 1.36 -13.01
N ALA A 264 -9.89 1.76 -13.54
CA ALA A 264 -9.68 1.85 -14.99
C ALA A 264 -9.82 0.48 -15.68
N GLU A 265 -9.22 -0.56 -15.10
CA GLU A 265 -9.32 -1.95 -15.59
C GLU A 265 -10.77 -2.44 -15.59
N ILE A 266 -11.55 -2.16 -14.53
CA ILE A 266 -12.97 -2.48 -14.46
C ILE A 266 -13.74 -1.77 -15.57
N THR A 267 -13.56 -0.46 -15.73
CA THR A 267 -14.23 0.30 -16.81
C THR A 267 -13.89 -0.26 -18.18
N ASN A 268 -12.62 -0.66 -18.40
CA ASN A 268 -12.25 -1.31 -19.65
C ASN A 268 -12.95 -2.68 -19.84
N LEU A 269 -12.93 -3.53 -18.83
CA LEU A 269 -13.56 -4.84 -18.87
C LEU A 269 -15.08 -4.72 -19.08
N GLU A 270 -15.73 -3.71 -18.48
CA GLU A 270 -17.15 -3.42 -18.70
C GLU A 270 -17.43 -3.08 -20.16
N ALA A 271 -16.64 -2.17 -20.76
CA ALA A 271 -16.77 -1.84 -22.18
C ALA A 271 -16.53 -3.06 -23.09
N ARG A 272 -15.55 -3.91 -22.78
CA ARG A 272 -15.29 -5.15 -23.55
C ARG A 272 -16.44 -6.15 -23.42
N VAL A 273 -17.00 -6.31 -22.22
CA VAL A 273 -18.16 -7.17 -21.99
C VAL A 273 -19.37 -6.65 -22.77
N GLU A 274 -19.59 -5.34 -22.82
CA GLU A 274 -20.67 -4.72 -23.58
C GLU A 274 -20.54 -5.02 -25.08
N VAL A 275 -19.39 -4.71 -25.69
CA VAL A 275 -19.13 -4.97 -27.12
C VAL A 275 -19.30 -6.44 -27.47
N VAL A 276 -18.73 -7.36 -26.69
CA VAL A 276 -18.85 -8.80 -26.96
C VAL A 276 -20.31 -9.26 -26.76
N THR A 277 -21.05 -8.69 -25.80
CA THR A 277 -22.47 -9.01 -25.61
C THR A 277 -23.29 -8.59 -26.82
N GLU A 278 -23.07 -7.39 -27.34
CA GLU A 278 -23.73 -6.90 -28.56
C GLU A 278 -23.43 -7.80 -29.76
N GLN A 279 -22.16 -8.10 -30.02
CA GLN A 279 -21.78 -8.97 -31.13
C GLN A 279 -22.32 -10.40 -30.99
N THR A 280 -22.34 -10.93 -29.77
CA THR A 280 -22.96 -12.25 -29.49
C THR A 280 -24.46 -12.22 -29.83
N ALA A 281 -25.16 -11.13 -29.49
CA ALA A 281 -26.57 -10.97 -29.81
C ALA A 281 -26.81 -10.83 -31.32
N GLU A 282 -25.95 -10.09 -32.02
CA GLU A 282 -25.99 -9.96 -33.49
C GLU A 282 -25.76 -11.30 -34.19
N GLN A 283 -24.74 -12.06 -33.78
CA GLN A 283 -24.46 -13.38 -34.36
C GLN A 283 -25.61 -14.36 -34.14
N ARG A 284 -26.19 -14.41 -32.92
CA ARG A 284 -27.39 -15.23 -32.66
C ARG A 284 -28.55 -14.83 -33.56
N ARG A 285 -28.75 -13.54 -33.81
CA ARG A 285 -29.81 -13.06 -34.71
C ARG A 285 -29.56 -13.53 -36.14
N LEU A 286 -28.33 -13.43 -36.64
CA LEU A 286 -27.96 -13.89 -37.98
C LEU A 286 -28.17 -15.40 -38.14
N GLU A 287 -27.79 -16.20 -37.15
CA GLU A 287 -28.02 -17.65 -37.15
C GLU A 287 -29.51 -17.99 -37.18
N LEU A 288 -30.34 -17.30 -36.37
CA LEU A 288 -31.79 -17.50 -36.35
C LEU A 288 -32.42 -17.15 -37.70
N GLU A 289 -32.03 -16.03 -38.31
CA GLU A 289 -32.51 -15.64 -39.65
C GLU A 289 -32.08 -16.66 -40.73
N ALA A 290 -30.87 -17.21 -40.63
CA ALA A 290 -30.39 -18.25 -41.53
C ALA A 290 -31.17 -19.57 -41.35
N GLN A 291 -31.44 -19.97 -40.11
CA GLN A 291 -32.26 -21.14 -39.80
C GLN A 291 -33.69 -20.98 -40.31
N GLU A 292 -34.30 -19.80 -40.13
CA GLU A 292 -35.64 -19.53 -40.62
C GLU A 292 -35.69 -19.57 -42.16
N LYS A 293 -34.72 -18.95 -42.85
CA LYS A 293 -34.61 -19.04 -44.31
C LYS A 293 -34.46 -20.48 -44.77
N LYS A 294 -33.63 -21.28 -44.10
CA LYS A 294 -33.46 -22.70 -44.39
C LYS A 294 -34.76 -23.48 -44.20
N ALA A 295 -35.47 -23.26 -43.09
CA ALA A 295 -36.76 -23.88 -42.80
C ALA A 295 -37.84 -23.51 -43.84
N ARG A 296 -37.90 -22.23 -44.24
CA ARG A 296 -38.80 -21.77 -45.31
C ARG A 296 -38.46 -22.41 -46.65
N GLN A 297 -37.18 -22.58 -46.97
CA GLN A 297 -36.75 -23.27 -48.19
C GLN A 297 -37.12 -24.76 -48.17
N THR A 298 -36.89 -25.47 -47.07
CA THR A 298 -37.30 -26.89 -46.96
C THR A 298 -38.81 -27.06 -47.08
N LEU A 299 -39.61 -26.19 -46.44
CA LEU A 299 -41.07 -26.21 -46.60
C LEU A 299 -41.49 -25.95 -48.05
N ARG A 300 -40.84 -25.00 -48.73
CA ARG A 300 -41.10 -24.73 -50.15
C ARG A 300 -40.75 -25.93 -51.03
N MET A 301 -39.62 -26.60 -50.78
CA MET A 301 -39.23 -27.79 -51.52
C MET A 301 -40.19 -28.96 -51.26
N ALA A 302 -40.59 -29.19 -50.01
CA ALA A 302 -41.58 -30.20 -49.65
C ALA A 302 -42.94 -29.94 -50.32
N ALA A 303 -43.39 -28.68 -50.37
CA ALA A 303 -44.63 -28.30 -51.03
C ALA A 303 -44.58 -28.51 -52.56
N LEU A 304 -43.42 -28.35 -53.19
CA LEU A 304 -43.22 -28.61 -54.63
C LEU A 304 -43.18 -30.11 -54.97
N GLN A 305 -42.76 -30.96 -54.03
CA GLN A 305 -42.72 -32.42 -54.20
C GLN A 305 -44.08 -33.09 -53.93
N ALA A 306 -44.96 -32.46 -53.14
CA ALA A 306 -46.30 -32.96 -52.84
C ALA A 306 -47.17 -33.29 -54.07
N PRO A 307 -47.27 -32.43 -55.11
CA PRO A 307 -48.06 -32.76 -56.31
C PRO A 307 -47.46 -33.88 -57.18
N GLU A 308 -46.15 -34.11 -57.14
CA GLU A 308 -45.52 -35.24 -57.87
C GLU A 308 -45.83 -36.58 -57.20
N LEU A 309 -45.82 -36.63 -55.87
CA LEU A 309 -46.25 -37.80 -55.11
C LEU A 309 -47.76 -38.09 -55.27
N GLN A 310 -48.56 -37.03 -55.40
CA GLN A 310 -50.01 -37.16 -55.63
C GLN A 310 -50.32 -37.74 -57.00
N LYS A 311 -49.57 -37.35 -58.05
CA LYS A 311 -49.67 -37.97 -59.38
C LYS A 311 -49.22 -39.43 -59.40
N LEU A 312 -48.14 -39.77 -58.70
CA LEU A 312 -47.68 -41.16 -58.56
C LEU A 312 -48.63 -42.07 -57.77
N ALA A 313 -49.43 -41.49 -56.87
CA ALA A 313 -50.50 -42.19 -56.16
C ALA A 313 -51.78 -42.35 -56.98
N GLU A 314 -52.02 -41.51 -57.98
CA GLU A 314 -53.13 -41.64 -58.94
C GLU A 314 -52.81 -42.57 -60.12
N GLU A 315 -51.52 -42.81 -60.41
CA GLU A 315 -51.05 -43.71 -61.48
C GLU A 315 -50.78 -45.17 -61.03
N ASN A 316 -50.92 -45.50 -59.74
CA ASN A 316 -50.91 -46.88 -59.20
C ASN A 316 -52.33 -47.34 -58.83
#